data_AF-E8WZU0-F1
#
_entry.id   AF-E8WZU0-F1
#
_cell.length_a   1.000
_cell.length_b   1.000
_cell.length_c   1.000
_cell.angle_alpha   90.00
_cell.angle_beta   90.00
_cell.angle_gamma   90.00
#
_symmetry.space_group_name_H-M   'P 1'
#
loop_
_entity.id
_entity.type
_entity.pdbx_description
1 polymer ?
#
loop_
_entity_poly.entity_id
_entity_poly.type
_entity_poly.pdbx_seq_one_letter_code
_entity_poly.pdbx_strand_id
1 'polypeptide(L)'
;MVDDSVLRVRFEDGTEATSPVQRFPRLLHATPKERSVWRIIGKGDGIHWPEIDEDISIRSLRGEMPLATASSEKIEEVLKLTGEIYKASHRLREISGGRSFTPDGHFVAAVGKVVAEYIYDLRPVSDDVRFVDAVSSSGASVQIMLAGPTGTKFGIRWSKGSSSSHADILLCLKLTAEGFQEIYNGSFPVELVEGKPAGQVQISVKRLIEHNPALLEKAHSFASINGFLPAQLANVA
;
A
#
# COMPACT_ATOMS: atom_id res chain seq x y z
N MET A 1 23.28 6.66 -21.33
CA MET A 1 24.68 6.43 -20.92
C MET A 1 24.69 6.02 -19.46
N VAL A 2 25.52 5.04 -19.08
CA VAL A 2 25.69 4.63 -17.68
C VAL A 2 27.16 4.73 -17.34
N ASP A 3 27.51 5.52 -16.32
CA ASP A 3 28.85 5.55 -15.73
C ASP A 3 28.81 4.97 -14.30
N ASP A 4 29.91 5.05 -13.55
CA ASP A 4 30.00 4.46 -12.21
C ASP A 4 29.13 5.17 -11.16
N SER A 5 28.64 6.37 -11.48
CA SER A 5 27.90 7.23 -10.56
C SER A 5 26.47 7.49 -11.01
N VAL A 6 26.22 7.65 -12.32
CA VAL A 6 24.93 8.09 -12.84
C VAL A 6 24.47 7.32 -14.09
N LEU A 7 23.17 7.07 -14.13
CA LEU A 7 22.42 6.70 -15.31
C LEU A 7 21.84 7.99 -15.92
N ARG A 8 22.19 8.26 -17.18
CA ARG A 8 21.66 9.38 -17.98
C ARG A 8 20.83 8.85 -19.16
N VAL A 9 19.61 9.34 -19.29
CA VAL A 9 18.69 9.02 -20.39
C VAL A 9 18.28 10.30 -21.09
N ARG A 10 18.39 10.32 -22.41
CA ARG A 10 17.96 11.44 -23.27
C ARG A 10 16.73 11.00 -24.05
N PHE A 11 15.71 11.86 -24.07
CA PHE A 11 14.43 11.62 -24.75
C PHE A 11 14.39 12.30 -26.12
N GLU A 12 13.46 11.87 -26.97
CA GLU A 12 13.27 12.44 -28.31
C GLU A 12 12.84 13.90 -28.30
N ASP A 13 12.15 14.33 -27.24
CA ASP A 13 11.76 15.74 -27.01
C ASP A 13 12.93 16.64 -26.59
N GLY A 14 14.14 16.09 -26.49
CA GLY A 14 15.36 16.79 -26.08
C GLY A 14 15.56 16.91 -24.58
N THR A 15 14.61 16.43 -23.76
CA THR A 15 14.77 16.41 -22.30
C THR A 15 15.74 15.29 -21.86
N GLU A 16 16.30 15.44 -20.66
CA GLU A 16 17.20 14.45 -20.06
C GLU A 16 16.76 14.10 -18.64
N ALA A 17 16.84 12.82 -18.28
CA ALA A 17 16.68 12.33 -16.93
C ALA A 17 18.01 11.75 -16.42
N THR A 18 18.34 12.07 -15.16
CA THR A 18 19.55 11.57 -14.50
C THR A 18 19.20 10.94 -13.16
N SER A 19 19.78 9.77 -12.88
CA SER A 19 19.54 9.04 -11.63
C SER A 19 20.85 8.43 -11.11
N PRO A 20 21.14 8.45 -9.79
CA PRO A 20 22.28 7.76 -9.22
C PRO A 20 22.22 6.24 -9.49
N VAL A 21 23.32 5.64 -9.92
CA VAL A 21 23.39 4.20 -10.25
C VAL A 21 23.18 3.32 -9.01
N GLN A 22 23.47 3.84 -7.81
CA GLN A 22 23.26 3.15 -6.54
C GLN A 22 21.79 2.77 -6.29
N ARG A 23 20.84 3.40 -7.01
CA ARG A 23 19.42 3.04 -6.97
C ARG A 23 19.10 1.72 -7.68
N PHE A 24 20.03 1.18 -8.46
CA PHE A 24 19.85 0.00 -9.31
C PHE A 24 20.94 -1.01 -8.99
N PRO A 25 20.78 -1.87 -7.96
CA PRO A 25 21.86 -2.72 -7.46
C PRO A 25 22.52 -3.60 -8.52
N ARG A 26 21.75 -4.16 -9.48
CA ARG A 26 22.33 -4.98 -10.56
C ARG A 26 23.15 -4.13 -11.53
N LEU A 27 22.67 -2.94 -11.87
CA LEU A 27 23.38 -1.99 -12.75
C LEU A 27 24.64 -1.43 -12.07
N LEU A 28 24.61 -1.24 -10.76
CA LEU A 28 25.75 -0.82 -9.94
C LEU A 28 26.90 -1.84 -10.02
N HIS A 29 26.59 -3.13 -9.95
CA HIS A 29 27.58 -4.21 -10.00
C HIS A 29 27.95 -4.67 -11.42
N ALA A 30 27.26 -4.17 -12.44
CA ALA A 30 27.52 -4.50 -13.84
C ALA A 30 28.85 -3.93 -14.33
N THR A 31 29.56 -4.71 -15.13
CA THR A 31 30.77 -4.28 -15.85
C THR A 31 30.43 -3.23 -16.92
N PRO A 32 31.41 -2.41 -17.36
CA PRO A 32 31.18 -1.46 -18.47
C PRO A 32 30.63 -2.13 -19.74
N LYS A 33 31.04 -3.38 -20.00
CA LYS A 33 30.55 -4.16 -21.14
C LYS A 33 29.07 -4.49 -20.98
N GLU A 34 28.64 -5.00 -19.84
CA GLU A 34 27.24 -5.34 -19.56
C GLU A 34 26.34 -4.09 -19.57
N ARG A 35 26.80 -2.97 -18.98
CA ARG A 35 26.06 -1.69 -19.00
C ARG A 35 25.86 -1.13 -20.42
N SER A 36 26.74 -1.47 -21.36
CA SER A 36 26.66 -1.01 -22.75
C SER A 36 25.62 -1.78 -23.58
N VAL A 37 25.19 -2.95 -23.12
CA VAL A 37 24.20 -3.80 -23.80
C VAL A 37 22.83 -3.55 -23.18
N TRP A 38 22.00 -2.77 -23.87
CA TRP A 38 20.64 -2.46 -23.45
C TRP A 38 19.69 -2.35 -24.64
N ARG A 39 18.39 -2.45 -24.37
CA ARG A 39 17.32 -2.25 -25.35
C ARG A 39 16.13 -1.53 -24.74
N ILE A 40 15.36 -0.84 -25.57
CA ILE A 40 14.07 -0.27 -25.17
C ILE A 40 13.01 -1.38 -25.17
N ILE A 41 12.18 -1.42 -24.13
CA ILE A 41 11.07 -2.36 -23.98
C ILE A 41 9.75 -1.62 -23.75
N GLY A 42 8.63 -2.34 -23.80
CA GLY A 42 7.32 -1.79 -23.44
C GLY A 42 6.90 -0.58 -24.29
N LYS A 43 7.15 -0.60 -25.60
CA LYS A 43 6.84 0.52 -26.53
C LYS A 43 7.46 1.87 -26.14
N GLY A 44 8.58 1.89 -25.43
CA GLY A 44 9.25 3.12 -25.00
C GLY A 44 9.11 3.42 -23.51
N ASP A 45 8.35 2.64 -22.76
CA ASP A 45 8.14 2.86 -21.32
C ASP A 45 9.27 2.30 -20.42
N GLY A 46 10.24 1.55 -20.96
CA GLY A 46 11.33 0.98 -20.16
C GLY A 46 12.62 0.69 -20.92
N ILE A 47 13.70 0.47 -20.16
CA ILE A 47 15.02 0.08 -20.63
C ILE A 47 15.39 -1.26 -19.98
N HIS A 48 15.80 -2.23 -20.79
CA HIS A 48 16.21 -3.56 -20.37
C HIS A 48 17.70 -3.79 -20.63
N TRP A 49 18.44 -4.26 -19.62
CA TRP A 49 19.81 -4.77 -19.74
C TRP A 49 19.79 -6.31 -19.66
N PRO A 50 19.87 -7.02 -20.80
CA PRO A 50 19.70 -8.47 -20.83
C PRO A 50 20.80 -9.25 -20.11
N GLU A 51 22.04 -8.77 -20.13
CA GLU A 51 23.18 -9.50 -19.54
C GLU A 51 23.09 -9.58 -18.00
N ILE A 52 22.37 -8.63 -17.38
CA ILE A 52 22.20 -8.55 -15.92
C ILE A 52 20.73 -8.71 -15.49
N ASP A 53 19.84 -8.98 -16.44
CA ASP A 53 18.39 -9.10 -16.25
C ASP A 53 17.82 -7.93 -15.43
N GLU A 54 18.14 -6.69 -15.82
CA GLU A 54 17.67 -5.48 -15.12
C GLU A 54 16.75 -4.66 -16.03
N ASP A 55 15.58 -4.28 -15.49
CA ASP A 55 14.59 -3.42 -16.16
C ASP A 55 14.40 -2.12 -15.39
N ILE A 56 14.55 -0.99 -16.08
CA ILE A 56 14.34 0.35 -15.52
C ILE A 56 13.22 1.06 -16.29
N SER A 57 12.19 1.49 -15.56
CA SER A 57 11.08 2.26 -16.12
C SER A 57 11.50 3.70 -16.45
N ILE A 58 11.15 4.14 -17.66
CA ILE A 58 11.35 5.53 -18.10
C ILE A 58 10.58 6.51 -17.22
N ARG A 59 9.34 6.17 -16.84
CA ARG A 59 8.51 7.02 -15.97
C ARG A 59 9.17 7.19 -14.60
N SER A 60 9.77 6.14 -14.05
CA SER A 60 10.51 6.23 -12.78
C SER A 60 11.73 7.13 -12.86
N LEU A 61 12.39 7.20 -14.02
CA LEU A 61 13.55 8.08 -14.24
C LEU A 61 13.16 9.54 -14.41
N ARG A 62 12.05 9.83 -15.09
CA ARG A 62 11.54 11.21 -15.24
C ARG A 62 10.95 11.79 -13.95
N GLY A 63 10.84 10.98 -12.89
CA GLY A 63 10.04 11.33 -11.72
C GLY A 63 8.54 11.41 -12.04
N GLU A 64 8.13 10.84 -13.18
CA GLU A 64 6.75 10.73 -13.66
C GLU A 64 6.09 9.43 -13.18
N MET A 65 6.81 8.61 -12.42
CA MET A 65 6.11 7.78 -11.47
C MET A 65 5.55 8.71 -10.39
N PRO A 66 4.23 8.67 -10.13
CA PRO A 66 3.75 9.08 -8.83
C PRO A 66 4.59 8.32 -7.81
N LEU A 67 4.87 8.93 -6.65
CA LEU A 67 5.54 8.33 -5.50
C LEU A 67 4.83 7.05 -5.03
N ALA A 68 4.80 5.96 -5.80
CA ALA A 68 3.96 4.80 -5.55
C ALA A 68 2.53 5.14 -5.04
N THR A 69 1.99 6.33 -5.35
CA THR A 69 0.60 6.65 -5.07
C THR A 69 -0.23 6.07 -6.18
N ALA A 70 -1.28 5.32 -5.84
CA ALA A 70 -2.25 4.89 -6.83
C ALA A 70 -2.74 6.13 -7.60
N SER A 71 -2.63 6.13 -8.93
CA SER A 71 -3.31 7.17 -9.72
C SER A 71 -4.82 7.10 -9.41
N SER A 72 -5.53 8.23 -9.53
CA SER A 72 -6.99 8.28 -9.31
C SER A 72 -7.74 7.19 -10.10
N GLU A 73 -7.25 6.84 -11.29
CA GLU A 73 -7.81 5.76 -12.12
C GLU A 73 -7.57 4.37 -11.53
N LYS A 74 -6.37 4.10 -11.02
CA LYS A 74 -6.03 2.82 -10.39
C LYS A 74 -6.80 2.61 -9.10
N ILE A 75 -6.91 3.64 -8.25
CA ILE A 75 -7.70 3.53 -7.02
C ILE A 75 -9.17 3.32 -7.35
N GLU A 76 -9.72 4.02 -8.34
CA GLU A 76 -11.10 3.81 -8.79
C GLU A 76 -11.35 2.37 -9.24
N GLU A 77 -10.46 1.80 -10.07
CA GLU A 77 -10.58 0.41 -10.53
C GLU A 77 -10.52 -0.60 -9.37
N VAL A 78 -9.55 -0.44 -8.46
CA VAL A 78 -9.43 -1.28 -7.26
C VAL A 78 -10.71 -1.24 -6.43
N LEU A 79 -11.31 -0.06 -6.25
CA LEU A 79 -12.53 0.08 -5.45
C LEU A 79 -13.76 -0.52 -6.14
N LYS A 80 -13.89 -0.37 -7.46
CA LYS A 80 -14.95 -1.03 -8.24
C LYS A 80 -14.86 -2.55 -8.10
N LEU A 81 -13.68 -3.13 -8.36
CA LEU A 81 -13.44 -4.57 -8.26
C LEU A 81 -13.66 -5.08 -6.83
N THR A 82 -13.22 -4.33 -5.82
CA THR A 82 -13.48 -4.66 -4.42
C THR A 82 -14.98 -4.75 -4.15
N GLY A 83 -15.75 -3.78 -4.62
CA GLY A 83 -17.21 -3.79 -4.50
C GLY A 83 -17.87 -4.98 -5.21
N GLU A 84 -17.40 -5.35 -6.40
CA GLU A 84 -17.88 -6.53 -7.13
C GLU A 84 -17.62 -7.83 -6.37
N ILE A 85 -16.44 -7.97 -5.75
CA ILE A 85 -16.09 -9.12 -4.91
C ILE A 85 -17.02 -9.24 -3.72
N TYR A 86 -17.29 -8.15 -3.00
CA TYR A 86 -18.23 -8.16 -1.88
C TYR A 86 -19.67 -8.47 -2.33
N LYS A 87 -20.10 -7.93 -3.47
CA LYS A 87 -21.40 -8.24 -4.06
C LYS A 87 -21.53 -9.72 -4.44
N ALA A 88 -20.51 -10.29 -5.08
CA ALA A 88 -20.45 -11.71 -5.42
C ALA A 88 -20.47 -12.58 -4.15
N SER A 89 -19.70 -12.20 -3.13
CA SER A 89 -19.65 -12.88 -1.83
C SER A 89 -21.02 -12.93 -1.15
N HIS A 90 -21.75 -11.81 -1.16
CA HIS A 90 -23.12 -11.74 -0.64
C HIS A 90 -24.06 -12.66 -1.43
N ARG A 91 -23.99 -12.61 -2.76
CA ARG A 91 -24.84 -13.45 -3.62
C ARG A 91 -24.58 -14.94 -3.40
N LEU A 92 -23.31 -15.35 -3.24
CA LEU A 92 -22.95 -16.72 -2.91
C LEU A 92 -23.55 -17.16 -1.57
N ARG A 93 -23.54 -16.29 -0.57
CA ARG A 93 -24.18 -16.55 0.73
C ARG A 93 -25.69 -16.80 0.60
N GLU A 94 -26.40 -15.97 -0.18
CA GLU A 94 -27.84 -16.11 -0.40
C GLU A 94 -28.20 -17.48 -1.02
N ILE A 95 -27.50 -17.85 -2.11
CA ILE A 95 -27.81 -19.09 -2.84
C ILE A 95 -27.30 -20.35 -2.14
N SER A 96 -26.39 -20.19 -1.17
CA SER A 96 -25.78 -21.30 -0.41
C SER A 96 -26.40 -21.51 0.98
N GLY A 97 -27.63 -21.03 1.20
CA GLY A 97 -28.32 -21.23 2.48
C GLY A 97 -27.64 -20.55 3.67
N GLY A 98 -26.98 -19.41 3.45
CA GLY A 98 -26.33 -18.63 4.51
C GLY A 98 -24.87 -18.98 4.80
N ARG A 99 -24.25 -19.91 4.05
CA ARG A 99 -22.81 -20.20 4.16
C ARG A 99 -21.97 -18.94 3.92
N SER A 100 -20.93 -18.74 4.73
CA SER A 100 -20.03 -17.58 4.59
C SER A 100 -19.11 -17.70 3.37
N PHE A 101 -19.01 -16.61 2.60
CA PHE A 101 -18.06 -16.40 1.51
C PHE A 101 -17.33 -15.06 1.65
N THR A 102 -17.21 -14.55 2.88
CA THR A 102 -16.53 -13.29 3.15
C THR A 102 -15.09 -13.31 2.62
N PRO A 103 -14.63 -12.24 1.94
CA PRO A 103 -13.23 -12.12 1.57
C PRO A 103 -12.31 -12.33 2.77
N ASP A 104 -11.16 -12.95 2.53
CA ASP A 104 -10.24 -13.32 3.61
C ASP A 104 -9.42 -12.12 4.12
N GLY A 105 -8.68 -12.34 5.21
CA GLY A 105 -7.88 -11.29 5.82
C GLY A 105 -6.77 -10.75 4.91
N HIS A 106 -6.21 -11.58 4.01
CA HIS A 106 -5.16 -11.15 3.09
C HIS A 106 -5.70 -10.19 2.04
N PHE A 107 -6.84 -10.53 1.43
CA PHE A 107 -7.52 -9.64 0.49
C PHE A 107 -7.87 -8.30 1.15
N VAL A 108 -8.49 -8.36 2.34
CA VAL A 108 -8.87 -7.14 3.09
C VAL A 108 -7.64 -6.31 3.43
N ALA A 109 -6.53 -6.93 3.86
CA ALA A 109 -5.29 -6.21 4.14
C ALA A 109 -4.73 -5.51 2.89
N ALA A 110 -4.71 -6.19 1.74
CA ALA A 110 -4.23 -5.62 0.48
C ALA A 110 -5.05 -4.40 0.04
N VAL A 111 -6.38 -4.47 0.11
CA VAL A 111 -7.26 -3.32 -0.17
C VAL A 111 -6.97 -2.18 0.81
N GLY A 112 -6.78 -2.49 2.09
CA GLY A 112 -6.45 -1.51 3.11
C GLY A 112 -5.17 -0.73 2.81
N LYS A 113 -4.10 -1.43 2.39
CA LYS A 113 -2.83 -0.82 1.99
C LYS A 113 -3.01 0.16 0.83
N VAL A 114 -3.65 -0.28 -0.26
CA VAL A 114 -3.88 0.57 -1.44
C VAL A 114 -4.68 1.83 -1.11
N VAL A 115 -5.73 1.70 -0.29
CA VAL A 115 -6.54 2.85 0.14
C VAL A 115 -5.74 3.81 1.03
N ALA A 116 -4.96 3.27 1.98
CA ALA A 116 -4.16 4.08 2.88
C ALA A 116 -3.02 4.81 2.15
N GLU A 117 -2.33 4.13 1.23
CA GLU A 117 -1.31 4.72 0.35
C GLU A 117 -1.86 5.92 -0.41
N TYR A 118 -3.07 5.79 -0.98
CA TYR A 118 -3.72 6.88 -1.69
C TYR A 118 -4.15 8.01 -0.76
N ILE A 119 -4.91 7.72 0.31
CA ILE A 119 -5.52 8.75 1.15
C ILE A 119 -4.47 9.56 1.93
N TYR A 120 -3.38 8.93 2.37
CA TYR A 120 -2.36 9.55 3.24
C TYR A 120 -1.00 9.75 2.55
N ASP A 121 -0.91 9.58 1.22
CA ASP A 121 0.34 9.70 0.45
C ASP A 121 1.49 8.87 1.05
N LEU A 122 1.19 7.60 1.38
CA LEU A 122 2.16 6.69 1.99
C LEU A 122 2.94 5.93 0.92
N ARG A 123 4.21 5.68 1.20
CA ARG A 123 5.09 4.89 0.34
C ARG A 123 5.13 3.45 0.83
N PRO A 124 4.76 2.45 0.02
CA PRO A 124 4.80 1.05 0.44
C PRO A 124 6.23 0.62 0.76
N VAL A 125 6.37 -0.28 1.73
CA VAL A 125 7.63 -0.99 2.00
C VAL A 125 7.52 -2.45 1.58
N SER A 126 8.67 -3.09 1.44
CA SER A 126 8.74 -4.52 1.13
C SER A 126 8.23 -5.36 2.31
N ASP A 127 7.59 -6.49 2.00
CA ASP A 127 6.90 -7.35 2.99
C ASP A 127 7.87 -8.04 3.98
N ASP A 128 9.18 -7.98 3.75
CA ASP A 128 10.22 -8.46 4.68
C ASP A 128 10.44 -7.51 5.86
N VAL A 129 9.97 -6.26 5.78
CA VAL A 129 10.02 -5.30 6.89
C VAL A 129 8.95 -5.67 7.91
N ARG A 130 9.39 -6.22 9.05
CA ARG A 130 8.48 -6.70 10.10
C ARG A 130 7.55 -5.59 10.57
N PHE A 131 6.24 -5.87 10.47
CA PHE A 131 5.14 -5.06 11.03
C PHE A 131 4.93 -3.68 10.41
N VAL A 132 5.69 -3.33 9.37
CA VAL A 132 5.57 -2.06 8.65
C VAL A 132 5.00 -2.35 7.27
N ASP A 133 3.96 -1.61 6.88
CA ASP A 133 3.32 -1.75 5.58
C ASP A 133 3.65 -0.57 4.67
N ALA A 134 3.92 0.61 5.24
CA ALA A 134 4.32 1.80 4.48
C ALA A 134 5.13 2.80 5.33
N VAL A 135 5.61 3.87 4.70
CA VAL A 135 6.30 5.00 5.34
C VAL A 135 5.63 6.31 4.90
N SER A 136 5.40 7.23 5.83
CA SER A 136 4.83 8.55 5.55
C SER A 136 5.83 9.50 4.85
N SER A 137 5.35 10.64 4.37
CA SER A 137 6.20 11.72 3.85
C SER A 137 7.22 12.24 4.88
N SER A 138 6.89 12.19 6.18
CA SER A 138 7.77 12.56 7.29
C SER A 138 8.78 11.47 7.68
N GLY A 139 8.71 10.29 7.06
CA GLY A 139 9.59 9.16 7.36
C GLY A 139 9.11 8.25 8.48
N ALA A 140 7.91 8.47 9.03
CA ALA A 140 7.34 7.61 10.06
C ALA A 140 6.88 6.28 9.44
N SER A 141 7.25 5.16 10.08
CA SER A 141 6.78 3.84 9.68
C SER A 141 5.31 3.63 10.07
N VAL A 142 4.53 2.97 9.21
CA VAL A 142 3.08 2.80 9.36
C VAL A 142 2.69 1.33 9.24
N GLN A 143 1.96 0.81 10.22
CA GLN A 143 1.22 -0.45 10.11
C GLN A 143 -0.22 -0.15 9.67
N ILE A 144 -0.68 -0.79 8.60
CA ILE A 144 -1.98 -0.52 7.99
C ILE A 144 -2.90 -1.71 8.23
N MET A 145 -4.08 -1.44 8.77
CA MET A 145 -5.10 -2.45 9.03
C MET A 145 -6.44 -2.02 8.41
N LEU A 146 -7.12 -2.94 7.73
CA LEU A 146 -8.50 -2.75 7.27
C LEU A 146 -9.42 -3.79 7.93
N ALA A 147 -10.55 -3.33 8.44
CA ALA A 147 -11.66 -4.17 8.85
C ALA A 147 -12.74 -4.16 7.77
N GLY A 148 -13.26 -5.33 7.42
CA GLY A 148 -14.43 -5.42 6.55
C GLY A 148 -15.71 -4.88 7.22
N PRO A 149 -16.84 -4.91 6.48
CA PRO A 149 -18.13 -4.37 6.93
C PRO A 149 -18.58 -4.87 8.31
N THR A 150 -18.46 -6.18 8.56
CA THR A 150 -18.86 -6.81 9.82
C THR A 150 -17.75 -6.84 10.89
N GLY A 151 -16.53 -6.41 10.56
CA GLY A 151 -15.37 -6.48 11.45
C GLY A 151 -15.49 -5.52 12.64
N THR A 152 -15.37 -6.05 13.86
CA THR A 152 -15.44 -5.28 15.12
C THR A 152 -14.10 -5.15 15.83
N LYS A 153 -13.05 -5.77 15.31
CA LYS A 153 -11.70 -5.79 15.89
C LYS A 153 -10.64 -5.75 14.79
N PHE A 154 -9.48 -5.22 15.13
CA PHE A 154 -8.27 -5.27 14.32
C PHE A 154 -7.26 -6.21 14.96
N GLY A 155 -6.64 -7.05 14.14
CA GLY A 155 -5.52 -7.88 14.55
C GLY A 155 -4.20 -7.16 14.31
N ILE A 156 -3.79 -6.31 15.24
CA ILE A 156 -2.54 -5.56 15.10
C ILE A 156 -1.33 -6.46 15.39
N ARG A 157 -0.23 -6.27 14.67
CA ARG A 157 0.96 -7.12 14.77
C ARG A 157 2.03 -6.42 15.58
N TRP A 158 2.58 -7.09 16.59
CA TRP A 158 3.65 -6.57 17.44
C TRP A 158 4.61 -7.67 17.90
N SER A 159 5.79 -7.28 18.39
CA SER A 159 6.72 -8.20 19.08
C SER A 159 7.11 -7.69 20.47
N LYS A 160 7.23 -8.63 21.41
CA LYS A 160 7.70 -8.40 22.78
C LYS A 160 9.23 -8.53 22.86
N GLY A 161 9.92 -7.58 23.50
CA GLY A 161 11.37 -7.68 23.77
C GLY A 161 11.99 -6.36 24.25
N SER A 162 13.29 -6.38 24.60
CA SER A 162 14.09 -5.20 24.94
C SER A 162 14.28 -4.21 23.78
N SER A 163 13.89 -4.65 22.57
CA SER A 163 13.80 -3.89 21.33
C SER A 163 12.46 -4.26 20.67
N SER A 164 11.35 -3.82 21.25
CA SER A 164 10.01 -4.01 20.69
C SER A 164 9.96 -3.48 19.26
N SER A 165 9.77 -4.37 18.27
CA SER A 165 9.50 -3.95 16.90
C SER A 165 8.00 -3.76 16.69
N HIS A 166 7.63 -2.53 16.36
CA HIS A 166 6.32 -2.09 15.87
C HIS A 166 6.57 -0.87 14.96
N ALA A 167 5.58 -0.52 14.15
CA ALA A 167 5.60 0.73 13.40
C ALA A 167 5.51 1.93 14.35
N ASP A 168 5.88 3.12 13.90
CA ASP A 168 5.67 4.36 14.65
C ASP A 168 4.18 4.68 14.76
N ILE A 169 3.45 4.46 13.67
CA ILE A 169 2.03 4.77 13.53
C ILE A 169 1.24 3.49 13.24
N LEU A 170 0.10 3.36 13.92
CA LEU A 170 -0.96 2.43 13.53
C LEU A 170 -2.04 3.21 12.78
N LEU A 171 -2.37 2.74 11.57
CA LEU A 171 -3.46 3.26 10.76
C LEU A 171 -4.51 2.16 10.59
N CYS A 172 -5.69 2.35 11.18
CA CYS A 172 -6.82 1.44 11.06
C CYS A 172 -7.94 2.08 10.26
N LEU A 173 -8.33 1.43 9.18
CA LEU A 173 -9.45 1.79 8.33
C LEU A 173 -10.57 0.77 8.49
N LYS A 174 -11.81 1.16 8.22
CA LYS A 174 -12.94 0.24 8.14
C LYS A 174 -13.72 0.50 6.86
N LEU A 175 -14.06 -0.57 6.15
CA LEU A 175 -15.06 -0.53 5.10
C LEU A 175 -16.44 -0.66 5.75
N THR A 176 -17.33 0.29 5.51
CA THR A 176 -18.73 0.31 5.96
C THR A 176 -19.68 0.32 4.77
N ALA A 177 -21.00 0.36 5.05
CA ALA A 177 -22.03 0.56 4.04
C ALA A 177 -21.83 1.85 3.23
N GLU A 178 -21.30 2.89 3.89
CA GLU A 178 -21.04 4.22 3.35
C GLU A 178 -19.63 4.37 2.73
N GLY A 179 -18.84 3.29 2.73
CA GLY A 179 -17.49 3.24 2.19
C GLY A 179 -16.40 3.22 3.26
N PHE A 180 -15.19 3.67 2.92
CA PHE A 180 -14.06 3.64 3.86
C PHE A 180 -14.15 4.75 4.89
N GLN A 181 -13.77 4.43 6.12
CA GLN A 181 -13.69 5.34 7.25
C GLN A 181 -12.37 5.13 8.02
N GLU A 182 -11.81 6.22 8.54
CA GLU A 182 -10.70 6.17 9.50
C GLU A 182 -11.25 5.78 10.87
N ILE A 183 -10.67 4.73 11.45
CA ILE A 183 -10.97 4.28 12.81
C ILE A 183 -9.89 4.73 13.79
N TYR A 184 -8.64 4.67 13.35
CA TYR A 184 -7.49 5.07 14.14
C TYR A 184 -6.37 5.54 13.23
N ASN A 185 -5.72 6.63 13.59
CA ASN A 185 -4.58 7.19 12.89
C ASN A 185 -3.71 7.86 13.96
N GLY A 186 -2.84 7.08 14.60
CA GLY A 186 -2.10 7.53 15.77
C GLY A 186 -0.85 6.72 16.05
N SER A 187 -0.07 7.18 17.04
CA SER A 187 1.11 6.44 17.52
C SER A 187 0.74 5.00 17.83
N PHE A 188 1.65 4.07 17.57
CA PHE A 188 1.37 2.66 17.85
C PHE A 188 0.98 2.48 19.34
N PRO A 189 -0.20 1.90 19.64
CA PRO A 189 -0.78 1.97 20.98
C PRO A 189 -0.21 0.88 21.89
N VAL A 190 1.03 1.07 22.35
CA VAL A 190 1.79 0.12 23.18
C VAL A 190 1.01 -0.26 24.44
N GLU A 191 0.34 0.70 25.08
CA GLU A 191 -0.48 0.52 26.28
C GLU A 191 -1.66 -0.46 26.07
N LEU A 192 -2.06 -0.70 24.82
CA LEU A 192 -3.14 -1.64 24.48
C LEU A 192 -2.65 -3.07 24.23
N VAL A 193 -1.36 -3.24 23.92
CA VAL A 193 -0.73 -4.53 23.62
C VAL A 193 0.26 -5.00 24.69
N GLU A 194 0.70 -4.10 25.57
CA GLU A 194 1.64 -4.43 26.62
C GLU A 194 1.09 -5.56 27.51
N GLY A 195 1.97 -6.53 27.82
CA GLY A 195 1.60 -7.75 28.53
C GLY A 195 0.91 -8.83 27.70
N LYS A 196 0.55 -8.56 26.42
CA LYS A 196 0.02 -9.60 25.51
C LYS A 196 1.16 -10.44 24.90
N PRO A 197 0.87 -11.65 24.39
CA PRO A 197 1.85 -12.42 23.60
C PRO A 197 2.30 -11.66 22.35
N ALA A 198 3.52 -11.92 21.90
CA ALA A 198 4.00 -11.45 20.60
C ALA A 198 3.18 -12.09 19.46
N GLY A 199 3.04 -11.38 18.34
CA GLY A 199 2.23 -11.78 17.20
C GLY A 199 1.03 -10.87 17.00
N GLN A 200 -0.12 -11.44 16.69
CA GLN A 200 -1.34 -10.71 16.38
C GLN A 200 -2.21 -10.52 17.63
N VAL A 201 -2.45 -9.27 18.01
CA VAL A 201 -3.30 -8.87 19.14
C VAL A 201 -4.59 -8.25 18.62
N GLN A 202 -5.72 -8.72 19.14
CA GLN A 202 -7.04 -8.22 18.74
C GLN A 202 -7.45 -7.02 19.60
N ILE A 203 -7.62 -5.86 18.97
CA ILE A 203 -8.14 -4.63 19.62
C ILE A 203 -9.48 -4.26 19.00
N SER A 204 -10.46 -3.89 19.83
CA SER A 204 -11.78 -3.50 19.33
C SER A 204 -11.77 -2.15 18.63
N VAL A 205 -12.59 -2.05 17.57
CA VAL A 205 -12.88 -0.80 16.85
C VAL A 205 -13.28 0.30 17.82
N LYS A 206 -14.22 0.02 18.73
CA LYS A 206 -14.70 0.98 19.74
C LYS A 206 -13.57 1.62 20.53
N ARG A 207 -12.64 0.81 21.04
CA ARG A 207 -11.53 1.29 21.88
C ARG A 207 -10.58 2.20 21.10
N LEU A 208 -10.35 1.89 19.83
CA LEU A 208 -9.50 2.68 18.95
C LEU A 208 -10.15 4.01 18.57
N ILE A 209 -11.45 4.03 18.24
CA ILE A 209 -12.19 5.27 17.92
C ILE A 209 -12.08 6.29 19.06
N GLU A 210 -12.28 5.83 20.30
CA GLU A 210 -12.24 6.69 21.50
C GLU A 210 -10.89 7.39 21.71
N HIS A 211 -9.81 6.91 21.08
CA HIS A 211 -8.45 7.40 21.25
C HIS A 211 -7.83 7.88 19.94
N ASN A 212 -8.60 8.08 18.85
CA ASN A 212 -8.04 8.44 17.55
C ASN A 212 -7.50 9.89 17.53
N PRO A 213 -6.17 10.10 17.40
CA PRO A 213 -5.58 11.43 17.39
C PRO A 213 -5.48 12.05 15.99
N ALA A 214 -5.75 11.30 14.92
CA ALA A 214 -5.65 11.72 13.51
C ALA A 214 -4.29 12.37 13.13
N LEU A 215 -3.17 11.68 13.42
CA LEU A 215 -1.81 12.22 13.24
C LEU A 215 -1.37 12.36 11.77
N LEU A 216 -1.69 11.40 10.91
CA LEU A 216 -1.36 11.50 9.48
C LEU A 216 -2.32 12.45 8.77
N GLU A 217 -1.76 13.43 8.06
CA GLU A 217 -2.51 14.30 7.16
C GLU A 217 -3.01 13.51 5.94
N LYS A 218 -4.21 13.86 5.48
CA LYS A 218 -4.83 13.23 4.31
C LYS A 218 -4.50 14.06 3.08
N ALA A 219 -3.85 13.45 2.09
CA ALA A 219 -3.67 14.02 0.77
C ALA A 219 -5.00 14.01 -0.03
N HIS A 220 -5.85 13.01 0.21
CA HIS A 220 -7.16 12.86 -0.43
C HIS A 220 -8.25 12.55 0.60
N SER A 221 -9.49 12.98 0.35
CA SER A 221 -10.61 12.71 1.26
C SER A 221 -11.23 11.34 1.00
N PHE A 222 -11.76 10.67 2.03
CA PHE A 222 -12.56 9.44 1.82
C PHE A 222 -13.78 9.67 0.93
N ALA A 223 -14.38 10.87 1.01
CA ALA A 223 -15.48 11.25 0.14
C ALA A 223 -15.11 11.20 -1.36
N SER A 224 -13.84 11.48 -1.71
CA SER A 224 -13.36 11.42 -3.09
C SER A 224 -13.28 10.01 -3.66
N ILE A 225 -13.23 8.97 -2.82
CA ILE A 225 -13.08 7.58 -3.25
C ILE A 225 -14.32 6.72 -2.98
N ASN A 226 -15.12 7.07 -1.96
CA ASN A 226 -16.30 6.29 -1.58
C ASN A 226 -17.38 6.29 -2.66
N GLY A 227 -17.40 7.28 -3.56
CA GLY A 227 -18.29 7.30 -4.72
C GLY A 227 -18.02 6.22 -5.77
N PHE A 228 -16.82 5.62 -5.77
CA PHE A 228 -16.47 4.53 -6.69
C PHE A 228 -16.96 3.17 -6.20
N LEU A 229 -17.28 3.05 -4.92
CA LEU A 229 -17.83 1.83 -4.36
C LEU A 229 -19.29 1.67 -4.81
N PRO A 230 -19.72 0.45 -5.19
CA PRO A 230 -21.11 0.21 -5.56
C PRO A 230 -22.04 0.55 -4.39
N ALA A 231 -23.13 1.27 -4.68
CA ALA A 231 -24.15 1.66 -3.69
C ALA A 231 -24.75 0.48 -2.88
N GLN A 232 -24.55 -0.76 -3.35
CA GLN A 232 -25.07 -1.98 -2.74
C GLN A 232 -24.18 -2.58 -1.63
N LEU A 233 -23.02 -2.00 -1.30
CA LEU A 233 -22.26 -2.45 -0.11
C LEU A 233 -23.07 -2.33 1.19
N ALA A 234 -24.05 -1.42 1.22
CA ALA A 234 -25.00 -1.28 2.33
C ALA A 234 -25.83 -2.54 2.61
N ASN A 235 -26.02 -3.42 1.62
CA ASN A 235 -26.74 -4.69 1.81
C ASN A 235 -25.81 -5.85 2.24
N VAL A 236 -24.50 -5.58 2.34
CA VAL A 236 -23.44 -6.58 2.63
C VAL A 236 -22.82 -6.34 4.02
N ALA A 237 -23.14 -5.21 4.67
CA ALA A 237 -22.65 -4.80 5.98
C ALA A 237 -23.49 -5.35 7.15
#